data_AF-A0A9J8CWG1-F1
#
_entry.id   AF-A0A9J8CWG1-F1
#
_cell.length_a   1.000
_cell.length_b   1.000
_cell.length_c   1.000
_cell.angle_alpha   90.00
_cell.angle_beta   90.00
_cell.angle_gamma   90.00
#
_symmetry.space_group_name_H-M   'P 1'
#
loop_
_entity.id
_entity.type
_entity.pdbx_description
1 polymer ?
#
loop_
_entity_poly.entity_id
_entity_poly.type
_entity_poly.pdbx_seq_one_letter_code
_entity_poly.pdbx_strand_id
1 'polypeptide(L)'
;MFSPSVCGPNANCSNEKGSYNCSCLDGFTASNSSLIIGINNTCRDVDECFEISNVCGLNSICNNTVGSHNCSCKSGYNVTDPNLPINSNNTCTDINECQFSSSVCGPNANCTNEKGSYNCSCLNGFTATNPSLPISINNTCTDINECQFSPSVCGPNANCTNEKGSYNCSCLNGFTATNSSLTISINNTCTDINECQFSSSVCGPNANCTNEKGSYNCSCLDGFTATNPSLP
;
A
#
# COMPACT_ATOMS: atom_id res chain seq x y z
N MET A 1 9.47 64.91 5.60
CA MET A 1 8.92 65.05 4.24
C MET A 1 9.79 64.26 3.29
N PHE A 2 9.22 63.21 2.70
CA PHE A 2 9.86 62.33 1.73
C PHE A 2 10.32 63.13 0.52
N SER A 3 11.59 62.98 0.13
CA SER A 3 12.05 63.37 -1.21
C SER A 3 12.34 62.08 -1.98
N PRO A 4 11.36 61.52 -2.72
CA PRO A 4 11.52 60.28 -3.47
C PRO A 4 12.42 60.43 -4.72
N SER A 5 13.19 61.52 -4.86
CA SER A 5 13.90 61.85 -6.10
C SER A 5 15.40 61.56 -6.09
N VAL A 6 15.97 61.12 -4.97
CA VAL A 6 17.44 60.99 -4.81
C VAL A 6 17.90 59.53 -4.84
N CYS A 7 17.23 58.66 -4.09
CA CYS A 7 17.41 57.21 -4.17
C CYS A 7 16.31 56.61 -5.05
N GLY A 8 16.66 55.61 -5.87
CA GLY A 8 15.70 54.89 -6.71
C GLY A 8 14.69 54.05 -5.89
N PRO A 9 13.75 53.35 -6.55
CA PRO A 9 12.80 52.48 -5.86
C PRO A 9 13.52 51.37 -5.08
N ASN A 10 12.86 50.87 -4.02
CA ASN A 10 13.35 49.82 -3.12
C ASN A 10 14.69 50.15 -2.43
N ALA A 11 14.95 51.44 -2.20
CA ALA A 11 16.11 51.93 -1.46
C ALA A 11 15.70 52.84 -0.30
N ASN A 12 16.46 52.77 0.79
CA ASN A 12 16.42 53.71 1.90
C ASN A 12 17.41 54.87 1.67
N CYS A 13 17.06 56.07 2.12
CA CYS A 13 17.88 57.27 2.01
C CYS A 13 18.25 57.77 3.41
N SER A 14 19.55 57.80 3.73
CA SER A 14 20.06 58.40 4.96
C SER A 14 20.83 59.68 4.65
N ASN A 15 20.51 60.78 5.34
CA ASN A 15 21.22 62.04 5.19
C ASN A 15 22.53 62.01 5.97
N GLU A 16 23.61 62.44 5.33
CA GLU A 16 24.93 62.59 5.93
C GLU A 16 25.34 64.08 5.92
N LYS A 17 26.32 64.47 6.73
CA LYS A 17 26.74 65.88 6.81
C LYS A 17 27.37 66.32 5.48
N GLY A 18 26.58 66.99 4.64
CA GLY A 18 26.99 67.46 3.32
C GLY A 18 26.76 66.46 2.18
N SER A 19 26.10 65.32 2.43
CA SER A 19 25.79 64.29 1.43
C SER A 19 24.51 63.52 1.79
N TYR A 20 24.13 62.56 0.95
CA TYR A 20 23.14 61.52 1.24
C TYR A 20 23.74 60.16 0.86
N ASN A 21 23.23 59.11 1.47
CA ASN A 21 23.63 57.73 1.19
C ASN A 21 22.37 56.90 0.93
N CYS A 22 22.42 56.11 -0.15
CA CYS A 22 21.33 55.23 -0.55
C CYS A 22 21.75 53.79 -0.29
N SER A 23 20.89 53.02 0.38
CA SER A 23 21.07 51.57 0.59
C SER A 23 19.83 50.82 0.12
N CYS A 24 19.97 49.60 -0.37
CA CYS A 24 18.82 48.78 -0.74
C CYS A 24 18.03 48.36 0.51
N LEU A 25 16.71 48.24 0.36
CA LEU A 25 15.87 47.59 1.37
C LEU A 25 16.23 46.10 1.49
N ASP A 26 15.88 45.48 2.61
CA ASP A 26 16.06 44.03 2.81
C ASP A 26 15.36 43.25 1.68
N GLY A 27 16.03 42.23 1.15
CA GLY A 27 15.56 41.46 -0.01
C GLY A 27 15.91 42.06 -1.38
N PHE A 28 16.57 43.22 -1.41
CA PHE A 28 17.00 43.86 -2.66
C PHE A 28 18.52 44.04 -2.72
N THR A 29 19.07 44.03 -3.94
CA THR A 29 20.49 44.24 -4.21
C THR A 29 20.72 45.25 -5.33
N ALA A 30 21.89 45.87 -5.37
CA ALA A 30 22.23 46.85 -6.40
C ALA A 30 22.23 46.19 -7.79
N SER A 31 21.57 46.83 -8.77
CA SER A 31 21.52 46.32 -10.15
C SER A 31 22.91 46.15 -10.75
N ASN A 32 23.84 47.06 -10.43
CA ASN A 32 25.26 46.92 -10.68
C ASN A 32 26.03 47.09 -9.36
N SER A 33 26.62 46.00 -8.87
CA SER A 33 27.35 45.97 -7.59
C SER A 33 28.63 46.80 -7.57
N SER A 34 29.13 47.24 -8.73
CA SER A 34 30.33 48.10 -8.84
C SER A 34 30.00 49.60 -8.79
N LEU A 35 28.72 49.98 -8.76
CA LEU A 35 28.28 51.38 -8.78
C LEU A 35 27.56 51.75 -7.47
N ILE A 36 27.64 53.03 -7.09
CA ILE A 36 26.93 53.57 -5.93
C ILE A 36 25.42 53.55 -6.21
N ILE A 37 24.62 53.20 -5.21
CA ILE A 37 23.15 53.14 -5.31
C ILE A 37 22.60 54.56 -5.45
N GLY A 38 21.67 54.74 -6.38
CA GLY A 38 21.04 56.04 -6.64
C GLY A 38 20.04 55.94 -7.78
N ILE A 39 19.58 57.08 -8.31
CA ILE A 39 18.58 57.08 -9.39
C ILE A 39 19.03 56.33 -10.66
N ASN A 40 20.35 56.27 -10.92
CA ASN A 40 20.93 55.62 -12.09
C ASN A 40 21.42 54.18 -11.84
N ASN A 41 21.38 53.71 -10.59
CA ASN A 41 21.73 52.35 -10.20
C ASN A 41 20.79 51.92 -9.07
N THR A 42 19.62 51.41 -9.46
CA THR A 42 18.52 51.11 -8.56
C THR A 42 18.66 49.74 -7.92
N CYS A 43 17.85 49.49 -6.89
CA CYS A 43 17.81 48.19 -6.22
C CYS A 43 16.85 47.25 -6.97
N ARG A 44 17.38 46.11 -7.42
CA ARG A 44 16.59 45.02 -7.98
C ARG A 44 16.27 44.01 -6.88
N ASP A 45 15.18 43.29 -7.07
CA ASP A 45 14.84 42.14 -6.26
C ASP A 45 15.95 41.09 -6.32
N VAL A 46 16.25 40.45 -5.19
CA VAL A 46 17.12 39.27 -5.15
C VAL A 46 16.23 38.07 -5.39
N ASP A 47 16.51 37.28 -6.42
CA ASP A 47 15.81 36.01 -6.59
C ASP A 47 16.44 34.99 -5.65
N GLU A 48 15.93 34.81 -4.43
CA GLU A 48 16.57 33.92 -3.46
C GLU A 48 16.55 32.46 -3.92
N CYS A 49 15.56 32.08 -4.75
CA CYS A 49 15.45 30.72 -5.25
C CYS A 49 16.54 30.37 -6.26
N PHE A 50 17.05 31.37 -7.00
CA PHE A 50 18.13 31.19 -7.96
C PHE A 50 19.51 31.59 -7.40
N GLU A 51 19.56 32.69 -6.65
CA GLU A 51 20.81 33.31 -6.19
C GLU A 51 21.31 32.74 -4.86
N ILE A 52 20.44 32.12 -4.04
CA ILE A 52 20.80 31.55 -2.74
C ILE A 52 20.53 30.04 -2.73
N SER A 53 21.62 29.27 -2.83
CA SER A 53 21.53 27.81 -2.80
C SER A 53 20.92 27.28 -1.50
N ASN A 54 19.95 26.37 -1.61
CA ASN A 54 19.28 25.70 -0.50
C ASN A 54 18.57 26.63 0.50
N VAL A 55 18.13 27.82 0.09
CA VAL A 55 17.45 28.79 0.97
C VAL A 55 16.24 28.17 1.70
N CYS A 56 15.43 27.37 0.99
CA CYS A 56 14.28 26.66 1.56
C CYS A 56 14.59 25.28 2.16
N GLY A 57 15.84 24.83 2.14
CA GLY A 57 16.22 23.50 2.63
C GLY A 57 15.78 22.32 1.73
N LEU A 58 15.95 21.09 2.22
CA LEU A 58 15.62 19.87 1.47
C LEU A 58 14.10 19.62 1.43
N ASN A 59 13.66 18.95 0.36
CA ASN A 59 12.27 18.54 0.12
C ASN A 59 11.24 19.68 0.16
N SER A 60 11.66 20.89 -0.18
CA SER A 60 10.81 22.06 -0.28
C SER A 60 10.77 22.61 -1.72
N ILE A 61 9.83 23.52 -1.95
CA ILE A 61 9.62 24.30 -3.16
C ILE A 61 9.86 25.76 -2.77
N CYS A 62 10.71 26.44 -3.53
CA CYS A 62 10.99 27.87 -3.36
C CYS A 62 10.22 28.66 -4.40
N ASN A 63 9.52 29.72 -3.96
CA ASN A 63 8.87 30.69 -4.83
C ASN A 63 9.39 32.09 -4.49
N ASN A 64 10.07 32.73 -5.45
CA ASN A 64 10.56 34.09 -5.30
C ASN A 64 9.38 35.09 -5.23
N THR A 65 9.50 36.13 -4.43
CA THR A 65 8.54 37.22 -4.31
C THR A 65 9.26 38.57 -4.25
N VAL A 66 8.59 39.67 -4.56
CA VAL A 66 9.28 40.97 -4.53
C VAL A 66 9.66 41.32 -3.08
N GLY A 67 10.96 41.36 -2.80
CA GLY A 67 11.57 41.66 -1.51
C GLY A 67 11.67 40.47 -0.54
N SER A 68 11.30 39.25 -0.96
CA SER A 68 11.39 38.04 -0.12
C SER A 68 11.17 36.75 -0.92
N HIS A 69 11.05 35.61 -0.24
CA HIS A 69 10.67 34.34 -0.85
C HIS A 69 9.74 33.55 0.06
N ASN A 70 8.99 32.62 -0.53
CA ASN A 70 8.15 31.68 0.19
C ASN A 70 8.64 30.25 -0.03
N CYS A 71 8.81 29.53 1.08
CA CYS A 71 9.16 28.12 1.09
C CYS A 71 7.93 27.28 1.47
N SER A 72 7.68 26.19 0.74
CA SER A 72 6.65 25.21 1.08
C SER A 72 7.19 23.78 0.95
N CYS A 73 6.67 22.83 1.72
CA CYS A 73 7.07 21.44 1.55
C CYS A 73 6.54 20.84 0.25
N LYS A 74 7.31 19.95 -0.36
CA LYS A 74 6.83 19.10 -1.47
C LYS A 74 5.69 18.21 -0.97
N SER A 75 4.84 17.76 -1.90
CA SER A 75 3.77 16.80 -1.57
C SER A 75 4.35 15.54 -0.92
N GLY A 76 3.70 15.03 0.13
CA GLY A 76 4.17 13.89 0.94
C GLY A 76 5.20 14.26 2.02
N TYR A 77 5.54 15.54 2.19
CA TYR A 77 6.46 16.01 3.22
C TYR A 77 5.80 17.04 4.13
N ASN A 78 6.25 17.10 5.38
CA ASN A 78 5.84 18.11 6.34
C ASN A 78 7.07 18.76 6.99
N VAL A 79 6.90 19.99 7.48
CA VAL A 79 7.98 20.71 8.16
C VAL A 79 8.33 20.03 9.48
N THR A 80 9.62 20.01 9.83
CA THR A 80 10.12 19.34 11.04
C THR A 80 9.57 20.01 12.31
N ASP A 81 9.66 21.33 12.41
CA ASP A 81 8.99 22.12 13.45
C ASP A 81 7.95 23.06 12.80
N PRO A 82 6.64 22.84 13.05
CA PRO A 82 5.57 23.66 12.47
C PRO A 82 5.52 25.10 13.01
N ASN A 83 6.27 25.42 14.06
CA ASN A 83 6.33 26.77 14.62
C ASN A 83 7.47 27.63 14.04
N LEU A 84 8.32 27.04 13.20
CA LEU A 84 9.47 27.71 12.60
C LEU A 84 9.31 27.83 11.08
N PRO A 85 9.86 28.88 10.44
CA PRO A 85 9.82 28.99 8.99
C PRO A 85 10.63 27.87 8.32
N ILE A 86 10.22 27.47 7.12
CA ILE A 86 10.92 26.47 6.33
C ILE A 86 12.20 27.11 5.77
N ASN A 87 13.35 26.52 6.08
CA ASN A 87 14.66 26.96 5.60
C ASN A 87 15.69 25.82 5.71
N SER A 88 16.97 26.10 5.46
CA SER A 88 18.04 25.11 5.53
C SER A 88 18.20 24.42 6.90
N ASN A 89 17.76 25.05 8.01
CA ASN A 89 17.83 24.53 9.37
C ASN A 89 16.51 23.89 9.86
N ASN A 90 15.39 24.16 9.18
CA ASN A 90 14.08 23.57 9.48
C ASN A 90 13.47 23.04 8.17
N THR A 91 13.92 21.86 7.78
CA THR A 91 13.60 21.25 6.49
C THR A 91 12.30 20.45 6.52
N CYS A 92 11.86 20.02 5.35
CA CYS A 92 10.69 19.13 5.21
C CYS A 92 11.11 17.65 5.29
N THR A 93 10.46 16.91 6.18
CA THR A 93 10.63 15.47 6.37
C THR A 93 9.46 14.71 5.79
N ASP A 94 9.75 13.51 5.32
CA ASP A 94 8.76 12.58 4.79
C ASP A 94 7.64 12.33 5.82
N ILE A 95 6.39 12.35 5.37
CA ILE A 95 5.26 11.97 6.21
C ILE A 95 5.18 10.46 6.19
N ASN A 96 5.21 9.81 7.35
CA ASN A 96 4.92 8.37 7.40
C ASN A 96 3.41 8.15 7.41
N GLU A 97 2.78 7.99 6.25
CA GLU A 97 1.31 7.85 6.18
C GLU A 97 0.81 6.58 6.88
N CYS A 98 1.61 5.52 6.89
CA CYS A 98 1.28 4.26 7.57
C CYS A 98 1.18 4.42 9.10
N GLN A 99 1.99 5.31 9.68
CA GLN A 99 1.95 5.62 11.11
C GLN A 99 0.93 6.73 11.41
N PHE A 100 0.83 7.71 10.53
CA PHE A 100 -0.08 8.85 10.69
C PHE A 100 -1.56 8.43 10.57
N SER A 101 -1.85 7.50 9.66
CA SER A 101 -3.19 6.95 9.48
C SER A 101 -3.11 5.44 9.28
N SER A 102 -3.31 4.70 10.38
CA SER A 102 -3.26 3.23 10.39
C SER A 102 -4.25 2.56 9.44
N SER A 103 -5.28 3.28 8.99
CA SER A 103 -6.33 2.79 8.08
C SER A 103 -6.17 3.30 6.64
N VAL A 104 -5.05 3.93 6.27
CA VAL A 104 -4.87 4.57 4.95
C VAL A 104 -5.08 3.60 3.78
N CYS A 105 -4.68 2.34 3.96
CA CYS A 105 -4.85 1.26 2.97
C CYS A 105 -6.18 0.51 3.05
N GLY A 106 -7.01 0.78 4.06
CA GLY A 106 -8.21 0.00 4.34
C GLY A 106 -7.92 -1.40 4.93
N PRO A 107 -8.98 -2.20 5.15
CA PRO A 107 -8.86 -3.53 5.74
C PRO A 107 -8.20 -4.54 4.80
N ASN A 108 -7.59 -5.56 5.40
CA ASN A 108 -6.91 -6.67 4.71
C ASN A 108 -5.79 -6.20 3.74
N ALA A 109 -5.12 -5.10 4.07
CA ALA A 109 -3.99 -4.57 3.30
C ALA A 109 -2.81 -4.26 4.23
N ASN A 110 -1.59 -4.39 3.69
CA ASN A 110 -0.36 -3.88 4.27
C ASN A 110 -0.07 -2.47 3.73
N CYS A 111 0.45 -1.62 4.60
CA CYS A 111 0.95 -0.29 4.25
C CYS A 111 2.49 -0.29 4.31
N THR A 112 3.13 0.25 3.27
CA THR A 112 4.57 0.49 3.24
C THR A 112 4.82 1.98 2.99
N ASN A 113 5.59 2.61 3.86
CA ASN A 113 5.96 4.01 3.71
C ASN A 113 7.05 4.17 2.64
N GLU A 114 6.90 5.14 1.75
CA GLU A 114 7.85 5.46 0.69
C GLU A 114 8.23 6.94 0.75
N LYS A 115 9.33 7.37 0.11
CA LYS A 115 9.72 8.78 0.17
C LYS A 115 8.76 9.66 -0.64
N GLY A 116 8.01 10.51 0.03
CA GLY A 116 7.00 11.41 -0.52
C GLY A 116 5.67 10.75 -0.82
N SER A 117 5.45 9.50 -0.39
CA SER A 117 4.20 8.77 -0.61
C SER A 117 4.14 7.49 0.23
N TYR A 118 3.13 6.67 -0.04
CA TYR A 118 2.99 5.35 0.55
C TYR A 118 2.41 4.39 -0.48
N ASN A 119 2.62 3.11 -0.23
CA ASN A 119 2.10 2.05 -1.07
C ASN A 119 1.26 1.07 -0.23
N CYS A 120 0.15 0.64 -0.81
CA CYS A 120 -0.79 -0.29 -0.21
C CYS A 120 -0.85 -1.57 -1.04
N SER A 121 -0.74 -2.71 -0.37
CA SER A 121 -0.81 -4.03 -1.01
C SER A 121 -1.76 -4.94 -0.25
N CYS A 122 -2.57 -5.74 -0.93
CA CYS A 122 -3.46 -6.68 -0.24
C CYS A 122 -2.67 -7.75 0.52
N LEU A 123 -3.23 -8.21 1.64
CA LEU A 123 -2.73 -9.40 2.32
C LEU A 123 -2.88 -10.64 1.42
N ASN A 124 -2.10 -11.69 1.69
CA ASN A 124 -2.24 -12.97 1.01
C ASN A 124 -3.68 -13.49 1.14
N GLY A 125 -4.24 -14.03 0.05
CA GLY A 125 -5.65 -14.46 -0.02
C GLY A 125 -6.64 -13.33 -0.32
N PHE A 126 -6.18 -12.10 -0.56
CA PHE A 126 -7.03 -10.96 -0.92
C PHE A 126 -6.59 -10.30 -2.23
N THR A 127 -7.54 -9.67 -2.90
CA THR A 127 -7.34 -8.89 -4.14
C THR A 127 -8.03 -7.54 -4.05
N ALA A 128 -7.62 -6.57 -4.85
CA ALA A 128 -8.27 -5.27 -4.92
C ALA A 128 -9.72 -5.41 -5.42
N THR A 129 -10.65 -4.69 -4.80
CA THR A 129 -12.08 -4.65 -5.20
C THR A 129 -12.22 -4.24 -6.67
N ASN A 130 -11.51 -3.17 -7.06
CA ASN A 130 -11.31 -2.80 -8.45
C ASN A 130 -9.82 -2.96 -8.81
N PRO A 131 -9.47 -3.95 -9.65
CA PRO A 131 -8.08 -4.20 -10.06
C PRO A 131 -7.43 -3.06 -10.86
N SER A 132 -8.23 -2.13 -11.40
CA SER A 132 -7.73 -1.00 -12.19
C SER A 132 -7.41 0.25 -11.35
N LEU A 133 -7.68 0.20 -10.05
CA LEU A 133 -7.46 1.32 -9.13
C LEU A 133 -6.42 0.94 -8.05
N PRO A 134 -5.63 1.90 -7.55
CA PRO A 134 -4.71 1.64 -6.45
C PRO A 134 -5.46 1.25 -5.17
N ILE A 135 -4.82 0.46 -4.32
CA ILE A 135 -5.39 0.06 -3.03
C ILE A 135 -5.39 1.27 -2.10
N SER A 136 -6.54 1.52 -1.48
CA SER A 136 -6.71 2.60 -0.51
C SER A 136 -7.96 2.35 0.32
N ILE A 137 -8.25 3.23 1.29
CA ILE A 137 -9.53 3.20 2.02
C ILE A 137 -10.77 3.23 1.12
N ASN A 138 -10.67 3.78 -0.11
CA ASN A 138 -11.77 3.86 -1.08
C ASN A 138 -11.79 2.70 -2.09
N ASN A 139 -10.75 1.88 -2.14
CA ASN A 139 -10.64 0.69 -2.99
C ASN A 139 -9.90 -0.39 -2.21
N THR A 140 -10.65 -1.10 -1.37
CA THR A 140 -10.11 -2.00 -0.37
C THR A 140 -9.86 -3.40 -0.92
N CYS A 141 -9.26 -4.25 -0.09
CA CYS A 141 -8.97 -5.64 -0.42
C CYS A 141 -10.12 -6.57 -0.04
N THR A 142 -10.60 -7.32 -1.01
CA THR A 142 -11.65 -8.35 -0.88
C THR A 142 -11.05 -9.73 -0.97
N ASP A 143 -11.69 -10.65 -0.27
CA ASP A 143 -11.35 -12.07 -0.24
C ASP A 143 -11.33 -12.67 -1.66
N ILE A 144 -10.31 -13.46 -1.97
CA ILE A 144 -10.25 -14.25 -3.19
C ILE A 144 -11.05 -15.52 -2.93
N ASN A 145 -11.97 -15.87 -3.83
CA ASN A 145 -12.65 -17.16 -3.73
C ASN A 145 -11.91 -18.22 -4.53
N GLU A 146 -10.98 -18.94 -3.90
CA GLU A 146 -10.16 -19.95 -4.58
C GLU A 146 -11.00 -21.15 -5.06
N CYS A 147 -12.16 -21.39 -4.45
CA CYS A 147 -13.09 -22.44 -4.88
C CYS A 147 -13.74 -22.18 -6.24
N GLN A 148 -13.65 -20.95 -6.76
CA GLN A 148 -14.11 -20.60 -8.10
C GLN A 148 -13.04 -20.81 -9.18
N PHE A 149 -11.82 -21.20 -8.80
CA PHE A 149 -10.75 -21.40 -9.76
C PHE A 149 -10.97 -22.67 -10.60
N SER A 150 -10.46 -22.61 -11.84
CA SER A 150 -10.48 -23.73 -12.77
C SER A 150 -9.07 -23.99 -13.30
N PRO A 151 -8.49 -25.18 -13.06
CA PRO A 151 -9.07 -26.32 -12.32
C PRO A 151 -9.24 -26.05 -10.82
N SER A 152 -10.12 -26.83 -10.16
CA SER A 152 -10.38 -26.71 -8.71
C SER A 152 -9.09 -26.87 -7.89
N VAL A 153 -8.88 -25.98 -6.92
CA VAL A 153 -7.73 -26.01 -6.01
C VAL A 153 -7.67 -27.24 -5.10
N CYS A 154 -8.80 -27.92 -4.88
CA CYS A 154 -8.88 -29.12 -4.05
C CYS A 154 -8.67 -30.43 -4.82
N GLY A 155 -8.64 -30.38 -6.16
CA GLY A 155 -8.60 -31.58 -6.99
C GLY A 155 -9.92 -32.37 -7.01
N PRO A 156 -9.94 -33.56 -7.63
CA PRO A 156 -11.13 -34.39 -7.76
C PRO A 156 -11.54 -35.06 -6.45
N ASN A 157 -12.83 -35.41 -6.36
CA ASN A 157 -13.46 -36.08 -5.21
C ASN A 157 -13.29 -35.32 -3.87
N ALA A 158 -13.19 -33.99 -3.93
CA ALA A 158 -13.06 -33.11 -2.77
C ALA A 158 -14.11 -31.98 -2.84
N ASN A 159 -14.59 -31.56 -1.68
CA ASN A 159 -15.33 -30.33 -1.48
C ASN A 159 -14.35 -29.19 -1.19
N CYS A 160 -14.64 -28.01 -1.77
CA CYS A 160 -13.94 -26.77 -1.46
C CYS A 160 -14.86 -25.85 -0.65
N THR A 161 -14.35 -25.32 0.46
CA THR A 161 -15.00 -24.30 1.27
C THR A 161 -14.14 -23.06 1.27
N ASN A 162 -14.70 -21.94 0.83
CA ASN A 162 -14.02 -20.66 0.87
C ASN A 162 -13.98 -20.12 2.30
N GLU A 163 -12.82 -19.64 2.74
CA GLU A 163 -12.62 -19.05 4.05
C GLU A 163 -12.04 -17.63 3.88
N LYS A 164 -12.09 -16.78 4.91
CA LYS A 164 -11.56 -15.42 4.76
C LYS A 164 -10.03 -15.45 4.72
N GLY A 165 -9.45 -15.11 3.58
CA GLY A 165 -8.01 -15.06 3.28
C GLY A 165 -7.39 -16.41 2.94
N SER A 166 -8.21 -17.45 2.72
CA SER A 166 -7.76 -18.82 2.44
C SER A 166 -8.93 -19.69 1.96
N TYR A 167 -8.67 -20.95 1.71
CA TYR A 167 -9.68 -21.96 1.45
C TYR A 167 -9.36 -23.24 2.22
N ASN A 168 -10.35 -24.13 2.31
CA ASN A 168 -10.21 -25.43 2.92
C ASN A 168 -10.78 -26.51 1.99
N CYS A 169 -10.09 -27.64 1.94
CA CYS A 169 -10.43 -28.78 1.10
C CYS A 169 -10.71 -30.00 1.99
N SER A 170 -11.82 -30.69 1.74
CA SER A 170 -12.19 -31.92 2.42
C SER A 170 -12.58 -33.00 1.41
N CYS A 171 -12.26 -34.26 1.70
CA CYS A 171 -12.65 -35.35 0.82
C CYS A 171 -14.16 -35.57 0.88
N LEU A 172 -14.75 -35.95 -0.26
CA LEU A 172 -16.13 -36.46 -0.29
C LEU A 172 -16.24 -37.73 0.56
N ASN A 173 -17.45 -38.05 1.01
CA ASN A 173 -17.72 -39.32 1.70
C ASN A 173 -17.27 -40.50 0.82
N GLY A 174 -16.63 -41.51 1.42
CA GLY A 174 -16.03 -42.65 0.72
C GLY A 174 -14.62 -42.39 0.19
N PHE A 175 -14.04 -41.20 0.41
CA PHE A 175 -12.68 -40.85 -0.02
C PHE A 175 -11.80 -40.40 1.14
N THR A 176 -10.51 -40.59 1.00
CA THR A 176 -9.46 -40.15 1.95
C THR A 176 -8.31 -39.48 1.23
N ALA A 177 -7.51 -38.69 1.94
CA ALA A 177 -6.33 -38.04 1.36
C ALA A 177 -5.30 -39.08 0.92
N THR A 178 -4.72 -38.89 -0.27
CA THR A 178 -3.66 -39.78 -0.80
C THR A 178 -2.50 -39.91 0.20
N ASN A 179 -2.07 -38.78 0.77
CA ASN A 179 -1.18 -38.73 1.91
C ASN A 179 -1.91 -38.07 3.09
N SER A 180 -2.23 -38.86 4.11
CA SER A 180 -2.94 -38.43 5.31
C SER A 180 -2.18 -37.42 6.18
N SER A 181 -0.86 -37.25 5.95
CA SER A 181 -0.02 -36.28 6.66
C SER A 181 0.02 -34.90 5.99
N LEU A 182 -0.57 -34.76 4.80
CA LEU A 182 -0.59 -33.52 4.02
C LEU A 182 -2.03 -33.01 3.88
N THR A 183 -2.18 -31.70 3.73
CA THR A 183 -3.49 -31.07 3.45
C THR A 183 -4.01 -31.47 2.08
N ILE A 184 -5.33 -31.50 1.92
CA ILE A 184 -5.97 -31.83 0.64
C ILE A 184 -5.77 -30.65 -0.31
N SER A 185 -5.33 -30.95 -1.53
CA SER A 185 -5.14 -29.96 -2.60
C SER A 185 -5.06 -30.66 -3.95
N ILE A 186 -4.92 -29.90 -5.03
CA ILE A 186 -4.63 -30.42 -6.36
C ILE A 186 -3.39 -31.33 -6.41
N ASN A 187 -2.42 -31.14 -5.49
CA ASN A 187 -1.20 -31.93 -5.39
C ASN A 187 -1.29 -33.10 -4.39
N ASN A 188 -2.35 -33.17 -3.59
CA ASN A 188 -2.63 -34.25 -2.64
C ASN A 188 -4.13 -34.52 -2.64
N THR A 189 -4.57 -35.24 -3.66
CA THR A 189 -5.99 -35.43 -3.99
C THR A 189 -6.64 -36.50 -3.12
N CYS A 190 -7.97 -36.59 -3.21
CA CYS A 190 -8.76 -37.61 -2.52
C CYS A 190 -8.84 -38.90 -3.35
N THR A 191 -8.46 -40.01 -2.73
CA THR A 191 -8.52 -41.37 -3.26
C THR A 191 -9.63 -42.16 -2.59
N ASP A 192 -10.20 -43.09 -3.33
CA ASP A 192 -11.22 -44.01 -2.87
C ASP A 192 -10.75 -44.80 -1.64
N ILE A 193 -11.61 -44.92 -0.63
CA ILE A 193 -11.37 -45.80 0.52
C ILE A 193 -11.79 -47.20 0.09
N ASN A 194 -10.89 -48.18 0.22
CA ASN A 194 -11.30 -49.56 0.03
C ASN A 194 -11.90 -50.12 1.31
N GLU A 195 -13.22 -50.04 1.47
CA GLU A 195 -13.89 -50.47 2.70
C GLU A 195 -13.75 -51.97 2.95
N CYS A 196 -13.68 -52.78 1.88
CA CYS A 196 -13.44 -54.22 1.96
C CYS A 196 -12.08 -54.57 2.57
N GLN A 197 -11.06 -53.72 2.35
CA GLN A 197 -9.73 -53.88 2.94
C GLN A 197 -9.61 -53.20 4.30
N PHE A 198 -10.31 -52.09 4.49
CA PHE A 198 -10.28 -51.32 5.72
C PHE A 198 -10.99 -52.04 6.87
N SER A 199 -12.09 -52.73 6.58
CA SER A 199 -12.87 -53.48 7.57
C SER A 199 -13.35 -54.81 7.00
N SER A 200 -12.77 -55.92 7.45
CA SER A 200 -13.13 -57.26 7.02
C SER A 200 -14.56 -57.68 7.40
N SER A 201 -15.21 -56.95 8.31
CA SER A 201 -16.58 -57.20 8.76
C SER A 201 -17.59 -56.22 8.17
N VAL A 202 -17.21 -55.40 7.18
CA VAL A 202 -18.07 -54.36 6.62
C VAL A 202 -19.38 -54.94 6.04
N CYS A 203 -19.32 -56.10 5.39
CA CYS A 203 -20.48 -56.77 4.78
C CYS A 203 -21.21 -57.78 5.68
N GLY A 204 -20.84 -57.91 6.96
CA GLY A 204 -21.37 -58.94 7.84
C GLY A 204 -20.97 -60.38 7.42
N PRO A 205 -21.37 -61.41 8.20
CA PRO A 205 -21.02 -62.80 7.91
C PRO A 205 -21.77 -63.35 6.69
N ASN A 206 -21.12 -64.26 5.95
CA ASN A 206 -21.66 -64.92 4.76
C ASN A 206 -22.04 -63.97 3.60
N ALA A 207 -21.29 -62.88 3.44
CA ALA A 207 -21.41 -61.95 2.31
C ALA A 207 -20.04 -61.70 1.67
N ASN A 208 -20.03 -61.47 0.36
CA ASN A 208 -18.88 -60.98 -0.38
C ASN A 208 -18.92 -59.45 -0.43
N CYS A 209 -17.77 -58.82 -0.22
CA CYS A 209 -17.57 -57.38 -0.36
C CYS A 209 -16.97 -57.07 -1.73
N THR A 210 -17.52 -56.07 -2.42
CA THR A 210 -16.95 -55.49 -3.64
C THR A 210 -16.74 -54.01 -3.44
N ASN A 211 -15.53 -53.54 -3.74
CA ASN A 211 -15.19 -52.13 -3.64
C ASN A 211 -15.72 -51.37 -4.85
N GLU A 212 -16.39 -50.25 -4.62
CA GLU A 212 -16.89 -49.36 -5.66
C GLU A 212 -16.31 -47.96 -5.45
N LYS A 213 -16.40 -47.06 -6.45
CA LYS A 213 -15.83 -45.72 -6.27
C LYS A 213 -16.75 -44.88 -5.38
N GLY A 214 -16.27 -44.53 -4.19
CA GLY A 214 -16.94 -43.73 -3.16
C GLY A 214 -17.89 -44.53 -2.26
N SER A 215 -17.88 -45.87 -2.35
CA SER A 215 -18.72 -46.77 -1.56
C SER A 215 -18.24 -48.23 -1.73
N TYR A 216 -18.89 -49.14 -1.05
CA TYR A 216 -18.79 -50.58 -1.28
C TYR A 216 -20.18 -51.18 -1.52
N ASN A 217 -20.20 -52.43 -1.94
CA ASN A 217 -21.41 -53.21 -2.15
C ASN A 217 -21.23 -54.63 -1.61
N CYS A 218 -22.21 -55.06 -0.81
CA CYS A 218 -22.24 -56.37 -0.18
C CYS A 218 -23.27 -57.29 -0.83
N SER A 219 -22.82 -58.48 -1.26
CA SER A 219 -23.69 -59.52 -1.83
C SER A 219 -23.68 -60.79 -0.98
N CYS A 220 -24.85 -61.32 -0.59
CA CYS A 220 -24.95 -62.58 0.14
C CYS A 220 -24.37 -63.75 -0.66
N LEU A 221 -23.70 -64.67 0.04
CA LEU A 221 -23.32 -65.96 -0.54
C LEU A 221 -24.56 -66.81 -0.86
N ASP A 222 -24.41 -67.79 -1.75
CA ASP A 222 -25.49 -68.69 -2.14
C ASP A 222 -26.14 -69.35 -0.91
N GLY A 223 -27.46 -69.26 -0.82
CA GLY A 223 -28.25 -69.80 0.30
C GLY A 223 -28.46 -68.84 1.48
N PHE A 224 -27.94 -67.62 1.42
CA PHE A 224 -28.14 -66.58 2.45
C PHE A 224 -28.99 -65.41 1.92
N THR A 225 -29.69 -64.73 2.83
CA THR A 225 -30.48 -63.53 2.52
C THR A 225 -30.14 -62.40 3.48
N ALA A 226 -30.18 -61.16 2.97
CA ALA A 226 -29.87 -59.98 3.77
C ALA A 226 -30.92 -59.76 4.86
N THR A 227 -30.47 -59.58 6.11
CA THR A 227 -31.34 -59.24 7.24
C THR A 227 -31.79 -57.78 7.20
N ASN A 228 -31.02 -56.90 6.55
CA ASN A 228 -31.43 -55.53 6.25
C ASN A 228 -31.00 -55.15 4.81
N PRO A 229 -31.91 -55.23 3.82
CA PRO A 229 -31.61 -54.93 2.42
C PRO A 229 -31.29 -53.47 2.11
N SER A 230 -31.44 -52.56 3.10
CA SER A 230 -31.23 -51.11 2.92
C SER A 230 -29.85 -50.62 3.34
N LEU A 231 -29.00 -51.49 3.89
CA LEU A 231 -27.60 -51.19 4.17
C LEU A 231 -26.74 -51.66 2.99
N PRO A 232 -25.74 -50.85 2.57
CA PRO A 232 -24.80 -51.23 1.52
C PRO A 232 -23.96 -52.46 1.89
#